data_AF-A0AAC8Q7U7-F1
#
_entry.id   AF-A0AAC8Q7U7-F1
#
_cell.length_a   1.000
_cell.length_b   1.000
_cell.length_c   1.000
_cell.angle_alpha   90.00
_cell.angle_beta   90.00
_cell.angle_gamma   90.00
#
_symmetry.space_group_name_H-M   'P 1'
#
loop_
_entity.id
_entity.type
_entity.pdbx_description
1 polymer ?
#
loop_
_entity_poly.entity_id
_entity_poly.type
_entity_poly.pdbx_seq_one_letter_code
_entity_poly.pdbx_strand_id
1 'polypeptide(L)'
;MSTLEKALGKSDFAAQKSPLESIVRSLRTMRVKSLEELDLNVRGRLITTLLRVQRQTRPPQPEAAAAGESAAAPEAAAEATPAPAEATGGEGAAPAEGSETAAAAPAEGAATPAAPAGDPVKEKFQAYVDVMYLVGRAWRAAGDAERASAAFALSGREPQAEREEPAAARPPAGERREGERGERRDRGERGERREGREQRGERRERPEGERREGREQRGERRERPEGERRDRGDRERRQPLPELTGDWPEQAKQLEGMGRTRDAARMHERNNSFADATRLFEAGGDVKSALRNALAGKDNDAARRLMATVPADQLPQVLEKAGAYELLMEIYIGKGDFENVARLYERARQFDQAALAYERAGKLALARKAYERTRDFAAANRVRDLEVKALVERGDRLGAATLLVNAGRGKEAVEVLGTLPPPKAFHFLNRLKLADEAKALAQKELARAEAENKPAGRARWLELLGESATAAALYEEIGRKEKAMVLYEQIGHLPKAAALAEELQLRDKATELFTKLGDNAGVQRAQALPATPPPKRPADAAAAAEEAEETGAEGAKGSEGSSSAPAANEQESQ
;
A
#
# COMPACT_ATOMS: atom_id res chain seq x y z
N MET A 1 4.98 1.12 -10.44
CA MET A 1 4.02 1.75 -9.50
C MET A 1 4.55 1.82 -8.07
N SER A 2 4.94 0.72 -7.41
CA SER A 2 5.42 0.78 -6.01
C SER A 2 6.65 1.71 -5.78
N THR A 3 7.58 1.79 -6.73
CA THR A 3 8.71 2.75 -6.67
C THR A 3 8.25 4.21 -6.75
N LEU A 4 7.25 4.49 -7.60
CA LEU A 4 6.63 5.81 -7.72
C LEU A 4 5.90 6.20 -6.43
N GLU A 5 5.19 5.26 -5.79
CA GLU A 5 4.50 5.51 -4.52
C GLU A 5 5.47 5.87 -3.38
N LYS A 6 6.64 5.22 -3.31
CA LYS A 6 7.70 5.58 -2.35
C LYS A 6 8.27 6.96 -2.61
N ALA A 7 8.48 7.33 -3.88
CA ALA A 7 8.97 8.66 -4.26
C ALA A 7 7.93 9.76 -3.98
N LEU A 8 6.64 9.47 -4.23
CA LEU A 8 5.52 10.34 -3.90
C LEU A 8 5.42 10.64 -2.40
N GLY A 9 5.69 9.64 -1.54
CA GLY A 9 5.69 9.83 -0.09
C GLY A 9 6.77 10.79 0.43
N LYS A 10 7.84 11.01 -0.34
CA LYS A 10 8.94 11.92 0.01
C LYS A 10 8.89 13.26 -0.74
N SER A 11 7.90 13.45 -1.63
CA SER A 11 7.82 14.60 -2.54
C SER A 11 9.11 14.85 -3.34
N ASP A 12 9.85 13.78 -3.65
CA ASP A 12 11.10 13.85 -4.41
C ASP A 12 10.81 13.76 -5.91
N PHE A 13 10.73 14.92 -6.58
CA PHE A 13 10.42 14.99 -8.01
C PHE A 13 11.48 14.32 -8.89
N ALA A 14 12.75 14.30 -8.49
CA ALA A 14 13.81 13.66 -9.27
C ALA A 14 13.63 12.13 -9.27
N ALA A 15 13.32 11.55 -8.12
CA ALA A 15 13.06 10.11 -7.98
C ALA A 15 11.77 9.64 -8.71
N GLN A 16 10.83 10.55 -9.01
CA GLN A 16 9.59 10.22 -9.72
C GLN A 16 9.76 10.06 -11.24
N LYS A 17 10.80 10.63 -11.85
CA LYS A 17 11.00 10.66 -13.32
C LYS A 17 11.11 9.25 -13.92
N SER A 18 12.05 8.44 -13.42
CA SER A 18 12.31 7.09 -13.95
C SER A 18 11.08 6.16 -13.90
N PRO A 19 10.32 6.07 -12.78
CA PRO A 19 9.07 5.32 -12.75
C PRO A 19 8.01 5.82 -13.73
N LEU A 20 7.86 7.14 -13.93
CA LEU A 20 6.91 7.71 -14.88
C LEU A 20 7.29 7.42 -16.33
N GLU A 21 8.58 7.52 -16.69
CA GLU A 21 9.08 7.14 -18.01
C GLU A 21 8.83 5.66 -18.31
N SER A 22 9.00 4.78 -17.31
CA SER A 22 8.66 3.37 -17.44
C SER A 22 7.17 3.15 -17.73
N ILE A 23 6.28 3.92 -17.07
CA ILE A 23 4.83 3.86 -17.31
C ILE A 23 4.50 4.31 -18.73
N VAL A 24 5.06 5.44 -19.18
CA VAL A 24 4.87 5.96 -20.56
C VAL A 24 5.34 4.93 -21.58
N ARG A 25 6.50 4.31 -21.38
CA ARG A 25 7.04 3.28 -22.27
C ARG A 25 6.13 2.05 -22.33
N SER A 26 5.64 1.56 -21.19
CA SER A 26 4.73 0.42 -21.13
C SER A 26 3.39 0.72 -21.84
N LEU A 27 2.79 1.89 -21.59
CA LEU A 27 1.54 2.30 -22.24
C LEU A 27 1.68 2.37 -23.77
N ARG A 28 2.81 2.89 -24.27
CA ARG A 28 3.10 2.91 -25.71
C ARG A 28 3.22 1.53 -26.32
N THR A 29 3.89 0.60 -25.63
CA THR A 29 4.03 -0.77 -26.15
C THR A 29 2.70 -1.49 -26.27
N MET A 30 1.70 -1.11 -25.45
CA MET A 30 0.35 -1.67 -25.51
C MET A 30 -0.52 -1.04 -26.60
N ARG A 31 -0.16 0.13 -27.14
CA ARG A 31 -0.91 0.86 -28.19
C ARG A 31 -2.40 1.05 -27.85
N VAL A 32 -2.65 1.41 -26.60
CA VAL A 32 -4.00 1.65 -26.06
C VAL A 32 -4.58 2.91 -26.71
N LYS A 33 -5.78 2.82 -27.30
CA LYS A 33 -6.46 3.98 -27.91
C LYS A 33 -7.31 4.76 -26.92
N SER A 34 -7.83 4.06 -25.91
CA SER A 34 -8.71 4.61 -24.88
C SER A 34 -8.39 4.00 -23.54
N LEU A 35 -8.55 4.77 -22.47
CA LEU A 35 -8.29 4.33 -21.10
C LEU A 35 -9.13 3.09 -20.70
N GLU A 36 -10.24 2.86 -21.40
CA GLU A 36 -11.16 1.72 -21.20
C GLU A 36 -10.59 0.38 -21.70
N GLU A 37 -9.60 0.40 -22.59
CA GLU A 37 -8.93 -0.83 -23.07
C GLU A 37 -7.95 -1.39 -22.03
N LEU A 38 -7.63 -0.63 -20.98
CA LEU A 38 -6.82 -1.10 -19.85
C LEU A 38 -7.69 -1.92 -18.89
N ASP A 39 -7.11 -3.00 -18.34
CA ASP A 39 -7.72 -3.78 -17.26
C ASP A 39 -8.17 -2.86 -16.11
N LEU A 40 -9.35 -3.13 -15.54
CA LEU A 40 -9.97 -2.27 -14.51
C LEU A 40 -9.03 -1.96 -13.34
N ASN A 41 -8.23 -2.94 -12.90
CA ASN A 41 -7.29 -2.76 -11.80
C ASN A 41 -6.06 -1.95 -12.20
N VAL A 42 -5.60 -2.08 -13.45
CA VAL A 42 -4.49 -1.28 -14.00
C VAL A 42 -4.96 0.15 -14.22
N ARG A 43 -6.14 0.32 -14.81
CA ARG A 43 -6.80 1.60 -15.05
C ARG A 43 -7.00 2.37 -13.75
N GLY A 44 -7.61 1.75 -12.73
CA GLY A 44 -7.82 2.37 -11.43
C GLY A 44 -6.51 2.83 -10.78
N ARG A 45 -5.49 1.94 -10.72
CA ARG A 45 -4.18 2.27 -10.17
C ARG A 45 -3.47 3.38 -10.96
N LEU A 46 -3.54 3.34 -12.28
CA LEU A 46 -2.96 4.38 -13.15
C LEU A 46 -3.61 5.73 -12.87
N ILE A 47 -4.94 5.81 -12.87
CA ILE A 47 -5.67 7.05 -12.59
C ILE A 47 -5.30 7.61 -11.22
N THR A 48 -5.42 6.80 -10.16
CA THR A 48 -5.14 7.26 -8.80
C THR A 48 -3.71 7.74 -8.64
N THR A 49 -2.75 7.05 -9.25
CA THR A 49 -1.33 7.42 -9.15
C THR A 49 -1.03 8.71 -9.91
N LEU A 50 -1.50 8.84 -11.16
CA LEU A 50 -1.27 10.05 -11.95
C LEU A 50 -1.97 11.28 -11.35
N LEU A 51 -3.20 11.13 -10.84
CA LEU A 51 -3.91 12.21 -10.14
C LEU A 51 -3.20 12.59 -8.84
N ARG A 52 -2.60 11.64 -8.12
CA ARG A 52 -1.82 11.94 -6.90
C ARG A 52 -0.55 12.72 -7.22
N VAL A 53 0.16 12.38 -8.29
CA VAL A 53 1.31 13.16 -8.79
C VAL A 53 0.87 14.58 -9.14
N GLN A 54 -0.24 14.72 -9.88
CA GLN A 54 -0.76 16.02 -10.33
C GLN A 54 -1.20 16.95 -9.18
N ARG A 55 -1.59 16.39 -8.03
CA ARG A 55 -1.98 17.15 -6.82
C ARG A 55 -0.80 17.60 -5.95
N GLN A 56 0.45 17.27 -6.31
CA GLN A 56 1.61 17.75 -5.56
C GLN A 56 1.72 19.28 -5.69
N THR A 57 2.06 19.94 -4.58
CA THR A 57 2.22 21.39 -4.54
C THR A 57 3.32 21.83 -5.49
N ARG A 58 3.00 22.81 -6.34
CA ARG A 58 3.98 23.39 -7.28
C ARG A 58 5.05 24.13 -6.47
N PRO A 59 6.35 23.81 -6.61
CA PRO A 59 7.40 24.57 -5.94
C PRO A 59 7.40 26.03 -6.43
N PRO A 60 7.83 26.99 -5.60
CA PRO A 60 7.87 28.40 -5.97
C PRO A 60 8.70 28.57 -7.24
N GLN A 61 8.18 29.36 -8.18
CA GLN A 61 8.88 29.64 -9.43
C GLN A 61 10.13 30.47 -9.08
N PRO A 62 11.34 30.07 -9.53
CA PRO A 62 12.52 30.89 -9.30
C PRO A 62 12.25 32.25 -9.93
N GLU A 63 12.25 33.30 -9.11
CA GLU A 63 12.09 34.67 -9.58
C GLU A 63 13.13 34.88 -10.67
N ALA A 64 12.66 35.17 -11.88
CA ALA A 64 13.56 35.46 -12.98
C ALA A 64 14.38 36.67 -12.52
N ALA A 65 15.65 36.43 -12.18
CA ALA A 65 16.57 37.46 -11.71
C ALA A 65 16.39 38.67 -12.62
N ALA A 66 15.84 39.74 -12.04
CA ALA A 66 15.32 40.88 -12.75
C ALA A 66 16.35 41.31 -13.80
N ALA A 67 16.04 41.03 -15.08
CA ALA A 67 16.79 41.58 -16.18
C ALA A 67 16.68 43.10 -16.02
N GLY A 68 17.80 43.75 -15.74
CA GLY A 68 17.87 45.15 -15.34
C GLY A 68 16.98 46.03 -16.20
N GLU A 69 16.02 46.67 -15.54
CA GLU A 69 15.21 47.76 -16.09
C GLU A 69 16.15 48.90 -16.52
N SER A 70 16.38 49.01 -17.83
CA SER A 70 16.72 50.28 -18.46
C SER A 70 15.46 51.13 -18.51
N ALA A 71 15.53 52.28 -17.87
CA ALA A 71 14.47 53.28 -17.75
C ALA A 71 13.96 53.77 -19.12
N ALA A 72 12.63 53.85 -19.27
CA ALA A 72 11.92 54.88 -20.03
C ALA A 72 10.47 54.98 -19.53
N ALA A 73 10.07 56.21 -19.20
CA ALA A 73 8.81 56.60 -18.56
C ALA A 73 7.69 56.95 -19.60
N PRO A 74 6.54 57.56 -19.23
CA PRO A 74 5.24 56.89 -19.30
C PRO A 74 4.22 57.57 -20.23
N GLU A 75 3.15 56.86 -20.62
CA GLU A 75 1.93 57.51 -21.11
C GLU A 75 0.67 56.74 -20.69
N ALA A 76 -0.39 57.51 -20.43
CA ALA A 76 -1.50 57.20 -19.54
C ALA A 76 -2.79 56.77 -20.26
N ALA A 77 -3.65 56.05 -19.51
CA ALA A 77 -5.12 55.88 -19.58
C ALA A 77 -5.49 54.39 -19.39
N ALA A 78 -6.61 53.95 -18.82
CA ALA A 78 -7.62 54.44 -17.89
C ALA A 78 -8.52 53.22 -17.57
N GLU A 79 -8.99 53.10 -16.32
CA GLU A 79 -10.19 52.38 -15.83
C GLU A 79 -10.48 50.90 -16.23
N ALA A 80 -10.46 49.99 -15.24
CA ALA A 80 -11.69 49.40 -14.66
C ALA A 80 -11.38 48.26 -13.65
N THR A 81 -11.84 48.44 -12.41
CA THR A 81 -12.07 47.42 -11.36
C THR A 81 -13.39 46.65 -11.62
N PRO A 82 -13.63 45.41 -11.10
CA PRO A 82 -13.58 45.10 -9.66
C PRO A 82 -13.00 43.74 -9.22
N ALA A 83 -12.65 43.70 -7.94
CA ALA A 83 -12.24 42.57 -7.10
C ALA A 83 -13.49 41.78 -6.58
N PRO A 84 -13.42 40.87 -5.57
CA PRO A 84 -12.26 40.21 -4.93
C PRO A 84 -12.46 38.68 -4.69
N ALA A 85 -11.39 37.94 -4.34
CA ALA A 85 -11.46 36.85 -3.36
C ALA A 85 -10.06 36.31 -2.98
N GLU A 86 -9.71 36.58 -1.72
CA GLU A 86 -9.14 35.67 -0.72
C GLU A 86 -7.71 35.10 -0.81
N ALA A 87 -6.97 35.54 0.22
CA ALA A 87 -5.74 35.02 0.82
C ALA A 87 -5.70 33.50 1.03
N THR A 88 -4.53 32.86 1.05
CA THR A 88 -3.66 32.63 2.24
C THR A 88 -2.50 31.73 1.76
N GLY A 89 -1.25 31.77 2.24
CA GLY A 89 -0.70 32.16 3.54
C GLY A 89 -0.29 30.91 4.34
N GLY A 90 1.02 30.61 4.44
CA GLY A 90 1.64 29.56 5.31
C GLY A 90 2.63 28.67 4.54
N GLU A 91 3.97 28.83 4.59
CA GLU A 91 4.89 28.75 5.76
C GLU A 91 4.54 27.58 6.68
N GLY A 92 5.46 26.72 7.13
CA GLY A 92 6.91 26.69 7.06
C GLY A 92 7.32 25.53 7.96
N ALA A 93 8.12 24.61 7.43
CA ALA A 93 8.69 23.50 8.17
C ALA A 93 9.95 24.00 8.90
N ALA A 94 9.99 23.84 10.22
CA ALA A 94 11.23 23.97 10.99
C ALA A 94 12.06 22.67 10.90
N PRO A 95 13.40 22.77 11.01
CA PRO A 95 14.32 21.68 10.71
C PRO A 95 14.64 20.84 11.95
N ALA A 96 14.97 19.56 11.69
CA ALA A 96 15.57 18.66 12.66
C ALA A 96 17.10 18.79 12.62
N GLU A 97 17.70 19.10 13.77
CA GLU A 97 19.12 18.89 14.07
C GLU A 97 19.34 17.46 14.62
N GLY A 98 20.55 16.94 14.42
CA GLY A 98 21.11 15.86 15.25
C GLY A 98 21.29 14.50 14.58
N SER A 99 22.43 14.31 13.90
CA SER A 99 23.09 12.99 13.83
C SER A 99 24.55 13.15 13.40
N GLU A 100 25.42 13.32 14.40
CA GLU A 100 26.85 13.09 14.28
C GLU A 100 27.13 11.58 14.38
N THR A 101 27.78 11.00 13.37
CA THR A 101 28.70 9.87 13.58
C THR A 101 29.83 9.95 12.56
N ALA A 102 31.03 10.18 13.09
CA ALA A 102 32.29 10.18 12.36
C ALA A 102 32.76 8.75 12.06
N ALA A 103 33.22 8.51 10.83
CA ALA A 103 34.14 7.41 10.52
C ALA A 103 34.92 7.66 9.21
N ALA A 104 36.19 8.01 9.39
CA ALA A 104 37.39 7.68 8.61
C ALA A 104 37.34 7.54 7.07
N ALA A 105 38.10 8.42 6.42
CA ALA A 105 38.70 8.26 5.09
C ALA A 105 39.81 7.15 5.11
N PRO A 106 40.29 6.61 3.97
CA PRO A 106 41.10 7.39 3.02
C PRO A 106 40.95 7.03 1.53
N ALA A 107 41.39 7.94 0.65
CA ALA A 107 42.35 7.72 -0.44
C ALA A 107 42.07 8.62 -1.66
N GLU A 108 43.15 9.28 -2.08
CA GLU A 108 43.27 10.31 -3.10
C GLU A 108 42.83 9.84 -4.49
N GLY A 109 42.07 10.68 -5.19
CA GLY A 109 41.72 10.51 -6.60
C GLY A 109 41.41 11.86 -7.24
N ALA A 110 42.30 12.27 -8.15
CA ALA A 110 42.32 13.47 -8.98
C ALA A 110 41.01 14.27 -9.12
N ALA A 111 41.05 15.53 -8.69
CA ALA A 111 39.98 16.51 -8.84
C ALA A 111 39.83 16.98 -10.30
N THR A 112 38.71 16.62 -10.93
CA THR A 112 38.12 17.35 -12.05
C THR A 112 37.51 18.66 -11.54
N PRO A 113 37.58 19.78 -12.28
CA PRO A 113 37.05 21.07 -11.84
C PRO A 113 35.55 20.98 -11.59
N ALA A 114 35.13 21.29 -10.37
CA ALA A 114 33.74 21.28 -9.94
C ALA A 114 32.91 22.28 -10.77
N ALA A 115 31.91 21.78 -11.48
CA ALA A 115 30.90 22.60 -12.13
C ALA A 115 30.20 23.50 -11.07
N PRO A 116 29.80 24.73 -11.42
CA PRO A 116 29.13 25.64 -10.49
C PRO A 116 27.88 24.97 -9.94
N ALA A 117 27.75 24.95 -8.60
CA ALA A 117 26.58 24.40 -7.93
C ALA A 117 25.32 25.14 -8.39
N GLY A 118 24.37 24.41 -8.99
CA GLY A 118 23.09 24.96 -9.41
C GLY A 118 22.25 25.41 -8.21
N ASP A 119 21.38 26.39 -8.44
CA ASP A 119 20.40 26.81 -7.44
C ASP A 119 19.39 25.67 -7.17
N PRO A 120 19.31 25.14 -5.93
CA PRO A 120 18.46 23.99 -5.60
C PRO A 120 16.97 24.28 -5.80
N VAL A 121 16.54 25.54 -5.76
CA VAL A 121 15.13 25.93 -6.00
C VAL A 121 14.81 25.76 -7.48
N LYS A 122 15.71 26.21 -8.36
CA LYS A 122 15.59 26.07 -9.81
C LYS A 122 15.59 24.60 -10.24
N GLU A 123 16.43 23.77 -9.61
CA GLU A 123 16.48 22.33 -9.88
C GLU A 123 15.17 21.62 -9.47
N LYS A 124 14.63 21.94 -8.28
CA LYS A 124 13.34 21.39 -7.83
C LYS A 124 12.18 21.82 -8.73
N PHE A 125 12.13 23.08 -9.15
CA PHE A 125 11.12 23.58 -10.08
C PHE A 125 11.22 22.88 -11.45
N GLN A 126 12.43 22.73 -11.98
CA GLN A 126 12.65 22.03 -13.24
C GLN A 126 12.25 20.55 -13.14
N ALA A 127 12.55 19.89 -12.02
CA ALA A 127 12.14 18.52 -11.77
C ALA A 127 10.61 18.38 -11.73
N TYR A 128 9.90 19.32 -11.11
CA TYR A 128 8.43 19.37 -11.13
C TYR A 128 7.88 19.50 -12.56
N VAL A 129 8.43 20.44 -13.35
CA VAL A 129 8.02 20.65 -14.75
C VAL A 129 8.20 19.38 -15.59
N ASP A 130 9.34 18.70 -15.45
CA ASP A 130 9.62 17.44 -16.14
C ASP A 130 8.64 16.33 -15.72
N VAL A 131 8.30 16.24 -14.43
CA VAL A 131 7.32 15.27 -13.92
C VAL A 131 5.93 15.53 -14.49
N MET A 132 5.46 16.79 -14.51
CA MET A 132 4.16 17.14 -15.11
C MET A 132 4.11 16.86 -16.61
N TYR A 133 5.21 17.10 -17.32
CA TYR A 133 5.34 16.75 -18.73
C TYR A 133 5.24 15.24 -18.97
N LEU A 134 5.87 14.41 -18.13
CA LEU A 134 5.76 12.95 -18.20
C LEU A 134 4.35 12.44 -17.86
N VAL A 135 3.66 13.07 -16.90
CA VAL A 135 2.25 12.78 -16.60
C VAL A 135 1.37 13.07 -17.82
N GLY A 136 1.59 14.19 -18.51
CA GLY A 136 0.90 14.50 -19.78
C GLY A 136 1.13 13.46 -20.86
N ARG A 137 2.38 12.99 -21.02
CA ARG A 137 2.72 11.90 -21.95
C ARG A 137 2.06 10.58 -21.57
N ALA A 138 1.93 10.28 -20.27
CA ALA A 138 1.27 9.07 -19.80
C ALA A 138 -0.24 9.09 -20.11
N TRP A 139 -0.92 10.20 -19.83
CA TRP A 139 -2.34 10.37 -20.17
C TRP A 139 -2.59 10.27 -21.68
N ARG A 140 -1.74 10.92 -22.49
CA ARG A 140 -1.83 10.82 -23.95
C ARG A 140 -1.63 9.38 -24.42
N ALA A 141 -0.63 8.67 -23.89
CA ALA A 141 -0.38 7.26 -24.23
C ALA A 141 -1.49 6.30 -23.75
N ALA A 142 -2.30 6.72 -22.79
CA ALA A 142 -3.46 5.98 -22.32
C ALA A 142 -4.77 6.39 -23.03
N GLY A 143 -4.72 7.31 -24.01
CA GLY A 143 -5.88 7.74 -24.80
C GLY A 143 -6.77 8.81 -24.14
N ASP A 144 -6.30 9.49 -23.09
CA ASP A 144 -7.06 10.54 -22.39
C ASP A 144 -6.50 11.94 -22.73
N ALA A 145 -7.04 12.55 -23.78
CA ALA A 145 -6.52 13.81 -24.33
C ALA A 145 -6.76 15.03 -23.41
N GLU A 146 -7.88 15.06 -22.70
CA GLU A 146 -8.24 16.17 -21.81
C GLU A 146 -7.30 16.25 -20.62
N ARG A 147 -7.06 15.11 -19.94
CA ARG A 147 -6.11 15.06 -18.82
C ARG A 147 -4.67 15.27 -19.25
N ALA A 148 -4.32 14.81 -20.46
CA ALA A 148 -3.01 15.08 -21.03
C ALA A 148 -2.80 16.59 -21.22
N SER A 149 -3.78 17.30 -21.79
CA SER A 149 -3.73 18.75 -22.00
C SER A 149 -3.56 19.52 -20.68
N ALA A 150 -4.33 19.17 -19.65
CA ALA A 150 -4.22 19.78 -18.32
C ALA A 150 -2.82 19.60 -17.70
N ALA A 151 -2.22 18.41 -17.83
CA ALA A 151 -0.87 18.15 -17.34
C ALA A 151 0.22 18.90 -18.13
N PHE A 152 0.06 19.01 -19.47
CA PHE A 152 0.97 19.81 -20.29
C PHE A 152 0.89 21.31 -19.93
N ALA A 153 -0.30 21.84 -19.70
CA ALA A 153 -0.49 23.22 -19.25
C ALA A 153 0.24 23.51 -17.93
N LEU A 154 0.16 22.60 -16.95
CA LEU A 154 0.89 22.73 -15.68
C LEU A 154 2.42 22.69 -15.85
N SER A 155 2.91 21.94 -16.84
CA SER A 155 4.34 21.90 -17.16
C SER A 155 4.84 23.15 -17.91
N GLY A 156 3.94 23.92 -18.54
CA GLY A 156 4.30 25.03 -19.43
C GLY A 156 5.05 24.60 -20.70
N ARG A 157 5.13 23.29 -20.99
CA ARG A 157 5.73 22.76 -22.23
C ARG A 157 4.63 22.29 -23.16
N GLU A 158 4.70 22.75 -24.40
CA GLU A 158 3.81 22.23 -25.44
C GLU A 158 4.11 20.75 -25.71
N PRO A 159 3.07 19.94 -25.96
CA PRO A 159 3.27 18.57 -26.32
C PRO A 159 3.96 18.52 -27.68
N GLN A 160 5.26 18.18 -27.69
CA GLN A 160 5.96 17.90 -28.94
C GLN A 160 5.12 16.93 -29.77
N ALA A 161 4.84 17.31 -31.01
CA ALA A 161 4.26 16.41 -31.99
C ALA A 161 5.26 15.28 -32.15
N GLU A 162 5.05 14.20 -31.40
CA GLU A 162 5.89 13.02 -31.52
C GLU A 162 5.76 12.59 -32.95
N ARG A 163 6.85 12.75 -33.70
CA ARG A 163 6.99 12.22 -35.04
C ARG A 163 6.62 10.76 -34.93
N GLU A 164 5.40 10.42 -35.33
CA GLU A 164 4.90 9.06 -35.33
C GLU A 164 5.91 8.28 -36.16
N GLU A 165 6.82 7.57 -35.49
CA GLU A 165 7.72 6.67 -36.19
C GLU A 165 6.79 5.69 -36.90
N PRO A 166 6.76 5.71 -38.24
CA PRO A 166 5.80 4.94 -39.00
C PRO A 166 5.96 3.50 -38.55
N ALA A 167 4.89 2.94 -37.99
CA ALA A 167 4.90 1.61 -37.42
C ALA A 167 5.57 0.67 -38.44
N ALA A 168 6.77 0.18 -38.11
CA ALA A 168 7.55 -0.68 -38.99
C ALA A 168 6.60 -1.73 -39.57
N ALA A 169 6.37 -1.62 -40.88
CA ALA A 169 5.33 -2.34 -41.58
C ALA A 169 5.51 -3.83 -41.30
N ARG A 170 4.62 -4.37 -40.47
CA ARG A 170 4.51 -5.81 -40.27
C ARG A 170 4.09 -6.37 -41.64
N PRO A 171 4.82 -7.32 -42.24
CA PRO A 171 4.48 -7.83 -43.56
C PRO A 171 3.04 -8.36 -43.52
N PRO A 172 2.24 -8.11 -44.58
CA PRO A 172 0.85 -8.53 -44.61
C PRO A 172 0.78 -10.04 -44.40
N ALA A 173 -0.08 -10.46 -43.46
CA ALA A 173 -0.38 -11.86 -43.25
C ALA A 173 -0.92 -12.43 -44.57
N GLY A 174 -0.13 -13.31 -45.19
CA GLY A 174 -0.47 -13.94 -46.44
C GLY A 174 -1.84 -14.62 -46.38
N GLU A 175 -2.61 -14.36 -47.43
CA GLU A 175 -3.85 -15.03 -47.82
C GLU A 175 -3.73 -16.55 -47.62
N ARG A 176 -4.38 -17.06 -46.56
CA ARG A 176 -4.69 -18.47 -46.49
C ARG A 176 -5.86 -18.73 -47.43
N ARG A 177 -5.51 -19.29 -48.59
CA ARG A 177 -6.42 -19.97 -49.53
C ARG A 177 -7.48 -20.77 -48.75
N GLU A 178 -8.72 -20.33 -48.88
CA GLU A 178 -9.89 -21.18 -48.71
C GLU A 178 -9.91 -22.18 -49.86
N GLY A 179 -9.88 -23.47 -49.51
CA GLY A 179 -9.92 -24.57 -50.46
C GLY A 179 -10.39 -25.83 -49.73
N GLU A 180 -11.67 -26.13 -49.95
CA GLU A 180 -12.25 -27.47 -50.04
C GLU A 180 -11.90 -28.49 -48.94
N ARG A 181 -12.86 -28.74 -48.04
CA ARG A 181 -13.17 -30.12 -47.66
C ARG A 181 -14.54 -30.29 -47.00
N GLY A 182 -15.44 -30.89 -47.77
CA GLY A 182 -16.11 -32.13 -47.34
C GLY A 182 -17.41 -31.96 -46.57
N GLU A 183 -18.50 -31.98 -47.35
CA GLU A 183 -19.84 -32.36 -46.95
C GLU A 183 -19.85 -33.58 -45.99
N ARG A 184 -20.54 -33.46 -44.86
CA ARG A 184 -21.10 -34.62 -44.15
C ARG A 184 -22.48 -34.30 -43.59
N ARG A 185 -23.46 -34.60 -44.43
CA ARG A 185 -24.77 -35.22 -44.17
C ARG A 185 -25.41 -34.99 -42.79
N ASP A 186 -26.54 -34.28 -42.85
CA ASP A 186 -27.86 -34.79 -42.47
C ASP A 186 -27.93 -35.82 -41.34
N ARG A 187 -28.41 -35.38 -40.18
CA ARG A 187 -29.29 -36.19 -39.35
C ARG A 187 -30.23 -35.33 -38.50
N GLY A 188 -31.39 -35.04 -39.08
CA GLY A 188 -32.68 -35.40 -38.49
C GLY A 188 -33.10 -34.73 -37.19
N GLU A 189 -34.01 -33.78 -37.37
CA GLU A 189 -35.07 -33.36 -36.45
C GLU A 189 -35.60 -34.50 -35.56
N ARG A 190 -35.77 -34.22 -34.26
CA ARG A 190 -36.88 -34.80 -33.50
C ARG A 190 -37.24 -33.99 -32.26
N GLY A 191 -38.39 -33.33 -32.34
CA GLY A 191 -39.40 -33.41 -31.28
C GLY A 191 -39.34 -32.34 -30.20
N GLU A 192 -40.15 -31.31 -30.43
CA GLU A 192 -40.83 -30.51 -29.41
C GLU A 192 -41.35 -31.38 -28.25
N ARG A 193 -41.13 -30.93 -27.00
CA ARG A 193 -42.17 -30.96 -25.97
C ARG A 193 -41.74 -30.24 -24.68
N ARG A 194 -42.68 -29.40 -24.23
CA ARG A 194 -43.00 -28.99 -22.85
C ARG A 194 -42.24 -27.81 -22.25
N GLU A 195 -42.87 -26.66 -22.45
CA GLU A 195 -43.35 -25.75 -21.40
C GLU A 195 -43.09 -26.16 -19.94
N GLY A 196 -42.62 -25.17 -19.17
CA GLY A 196 -42.92 -25.05 -17.75
C GLY A 196 -41.73 -25.22 -16.81
N ARG A 197 -40.94 -24.16 -16.60
CA ARG A 197 -40.60 -23.71 -15.23
C ARG A 197 -39.95 -22.33 -15.23
N GLU A 198 -40.78 -21.34 -14.94
CA GLU A 198 -40.36 -20.14 -14.24
C GLU A 198 -39.75 -20.56 -12.89
N GLN A 199 -38.47 -20.22 -12.66
CA GLN A 199 -37.95 -19.80 -11.37
C GLN A 199 -36.45 -19.46 -11.51
N ARG A 200 -36.19 -18.14 -11.51
CA ARG A 200 -35.49 -17.48 -10.41
C ARG A 200 -34.19 -18.17 -9.96
N GLY A 201 -33.05 -17.58 -10.32
CA GLY A 201 -31.77 -17.95 -9.73
C GLY A 201 -30.59 -17.27 -10.39
N GLU A 202 -30.34 -16.04 -9.96
CA GLU A 202 -29.07 -15.29 -10.02
C GLU A 202 -27.87 -16.10 -10.51
N ARG A 203 -27.44 -15.77 -11.73
CA ARG A 203 -26.20 -16.23 -12.35
C ARG A 203 -25.02 -15.58 -11.63
N ARG A 204 -24.65 -16.15 -10.48
CA ARG A 204 -23.47 -15.74 -9.72
C ARG A 204 -22.23 -15.89 -10.59
N GLU A 205 -21.56 -14.75 -10.70
CA GLU A 205 -20.27 -14.53 -11.31
C GLU A 205 -19.25 -15.57 -10.83
N ARG A 206 -18.58 -16.13 -11.83
CA ARG A 206 -17.52 -17.11 -11.68
C ARG A 206 -16.24 -16.33 -11.34
N PRO A 207 -15.57 -16.54 -10.19
CA PRO A 207 -14.30 -15.90 -9.93
C PRO A 207 -13.21 -16.66 -10.70
N GLU A 208 -12.91 -16.17 -11.90
CA GLU A 208 -11.68 -16.49 -12.63
C GLU A 208 -10.63 -15.44 -12.28
N GLY A 209 -9.55 -15.81 -11.59
CA GLY A 209 -8.42 -14.87 -11.44
C GLY A 209 -7.43 -15.10 -10.32
N GLU A 210 -6.79 -16.27 -10.22
CA GLU A 210 -5.49 -16.42 -9.54
C GLU A 210 -4.49 -17.01 -10.53
N ARG A 211 -4.02 -16.20 -11.50
CA ARG A 211 -2.85 -16.53 -12.30
C ARG A 211 -2.05 -15.27 -12.69
N ARG A 212 -0.81 -15.28 -12.21
CA ARG A 212 0.39 -14.55 -12.69
C ARG A 212 0.66 -13.17 -12.09
N GLU A 213 1.01 -13.17 -10.81
CA GLU A 213 2.09 -12.32 -10.31
C GLU A 213 3.36 -13.17 -10.19
N GLY A 214 4.36 -12.89 -11.03
CA GLY A 214 5.60 -13.68 -11.01
C GLY A 214 6.54 -13.42 -12.17
N ARG A 215 6.56 -12.19 -12.70
CA ARG A 215 7.56 -11.84 -13.71
C ARG A 215 7.76 -10.34 -13.84
N GLU A 216 8.45 -9.71 -12.89
CA GLU A 216 9.08 -8.40 -13.12
C GLU A 216 10.06 -8.05 -11.97
N GLN A 217 11.07 -8.92 -11.78
CA GLN A 217 12.41 -8.48 -11.38
C GLN A 217 13.31 -8.66 -12.60
N ARG A 218 13.24 -7.71 -13.52
CA ARG A 218 14.28 -7.54 -14.54
C ARG A 218 14.77 -6.11 -14.43
N GLY A 219 15.52 -5.88 -13.36
CA GLY A 219 16.32 -4.68 -13.20
C GLY A 219 17.21 -4.48 -14.42
N GLU A 220 17.20 -3.25 -14.89
CA GLU A 220 18.36 -2.49 -15.36
C GLU A 220 19.42 -3.33 -16.07
N ARG A 221 19.23 -3.39 -17.38
CA ARG A 221 20.31 -3.54 -18.34
C ARG A 221 21.27 -2.35 -18.13
N ARG A 222 22.17 -2.47 -17.15
CA ARG A 222 23.40 -1.67 -17.08
C ARG A 222 24.00 -1.70 -18.47
N GLU A 223 24.11 -0.52 -19.06
CA GLU A 223 24.87 -0.29 -20.27
C GLU A 223 26.24 -0.88 -20.04
N ARG A 224 26.48 -2.00 -20.71
CA ARG A 224 27.75 -2.69 -20.69
C ARG A 224 28.68 -1.81 -21.52
N PRO A 225 29.79 -1.29 -20.95
CA PRO A 225 30.69 -0.43 -21.69
C PRO A 225 31.19 -1.18 -22.93
N GLU A 226 31.06 -0.54 -24.09
CA GLU A 226 31.33 -1.11 -25.41
C GLU A 226 32.83 -1.40 -25.69
N GLY A 227 33.69 -1.35 -24.67
CA GLY A 227 35.14 -1.34 -24.85
C GLY A 227 35.87 -2.69 -24.83
N GLU A 228 35.29 -3.77 -24.30
CA GLU A 228 35.98 -5.06 -24.22
C GLU A 228 35.12 -6.18 -24.79
N ARG A 229 35.27 -6.38 -26.10
CA ARG A 229 35.09 -7.70 -26.71
C ARG A 229 36.10 -8.63 -26.06
N ARG A 230 35.74 -9.16 -24.88
CA ARG A 230 36.38 -10.35 -24.33
C ARG A 230 36.33 -11.36 -25.46
N ASP A 231 37.51 -11.62 -25.98
CA ASP A 231 37.79 -12.69 -26.89
C ASP A 231 36.99 -13.89 -26.39
N ARG A 232 35.99 -14.27 -27.19
CA ARG A 232 35.06 -15.35 -26.88
C ARG A 232 35.86 -16.62 -27.16
N GLY A 233 36.92 -16.79 -26.34
CA GLY A 233 37.94 -17.81 -26.45
C GLY A 233 37.23 -19.11 -26.65
N ASP A 234 37.53 -19.71 -27.81
CA ASP A 234 37.20 -21.07 -28.15
C ASP A 234 35.84 -21.53 -27.62
N ARG A 235 34.76 -20.92 -28.14
CA ARG A 235 33.62 -21.77 -28.51
C ARG A 235 34.19 -22.74 -29.53
N GLU A 236 34.76 -23.84 -29.03
CA GLU A 236 35.22 -25.00 -29.77
C GLU A 236 34.29 -25.11 -30.96
N ARG A 237 34.85 -24.82 -32.15
CA ARG A 237 34.10 -24.83 -33.40
C ARG A 237 33.36 -26.14 -33.39
N ARG A 238 32.04 -26.08 -33.13
CA ARG A 238 31.20 -27.28 -33.00
C ARG A 238 31.50 -28.06 -34.25
N GLN A 239 32.23 -29.16 -34.10
CA GLN A 239 32.56 -29.99 -35.24
C GLN A 239 31.22 -30.28 -35.91
N PRO A 240 31.09 -30.01 -37.23
CA PRO A 240 29.83 -30.23 -37.93
C PRO A 240 29.34 -31.62 -37.55
N LEU A 241 28.08 -31.72 -37.12
CA LEU A 241 27.54 -33.00 -36.68
C LEU A 241 27.83 -34.00 -37.81
N PRO A 242 28.51 -35.13 -37.52
CA PRO A 242 28.66 -36.19 -38.50
C PRO A 242 27.29 -36.47 -39.10
N GLU A 243 27.21 -36.73 -40.40
CA GLU A 243 25.95 -37.10 -41.04
C GLU A 243 25.55 -38.48 -40.48
N LEU A 244 24.80 -38.45 -39.38
CA LEU A 244 24.31 -39.62 -38.67
C LEU A 244 23.21 -40.26 -39.51
N THR A 245 23.59 -41.16 -40.40
CA THR A 245 22.69 -42.04 -41.18
C THR A 245 22.42 -43.32 -40.39
N GLY A 246 21.15 -43.61 -40.07
CA GLY A 246 20.74 -44.82 -39.33
C GLY A 246 19.43 -44.61 -38.56
N ASP A 247 18.92 -45.65 -37.88
CA ASP A 247 17.79 -45.50 -36.96
C ASP A 247 18.20 -44.66 -35.73
N TRP A 248 17.27 -43.90 -35.16
CA TRP A 248 17.58 -43.00 -34.04
C TRP A 248 18.26 -43.66 -32.81
N PRO A 249 18.02 -44.95 -32.46
CA PRO A 249 18.73 -45.61 -31.37
C PRO A 249 20.20 -45.87 -31.71
N GLU A 250 20.50 -46.24 -32.97
CA GLU A 250 21.87 -46.44 -33.44
C GLU A 250 22.62 -45.11 -33.44
N GLN A 251 21.94 -44.06 -33.88
CA GLN A 251 22.49 -42.70 -33.83
C GLN A 251 22.79 -42.25 -32.40
N ALA A 252 21.88 -42.53 -31.45
CA ALA A 252 22.10 -42.21 -30.04
C ALA A 252 23.27 -43.01 -29.45
N LYS A 253 23.37 -44.31 -29.78
CA LYS A 253 24.49 -45.18 -29.38
C LYS A 253 25.82 -44.74 -29.97
N GLN A 254 25.83 -44.29 -31.23
CA GLN A 254 27.01 -43.73 -31.89
C GLN A 254 27.47 -42.44 -31.19
N LEU A 255 26.54 -41.54 -30.85
CA LEU A 255 26.83 -40.33 -30.06
C LEU A 255 27.34 -40.66 -28.65
N GLU A 256 26.80 -41.70 -28.00
CA GLU A 256 27.30 -42.20 -26.72
C GLU A 256 28.73 -42.73 -26.84
N GLY A 257 29.01 -43.55 -27.87
CA GLY A 257 30.35 -44.08 -28.16
C GLY A 257 31.39 -42.99 -28.46
N MET A 258 30.96 -41.85 -29.00
CA MET A 258 31.80 -40.66 -29.22
C MET A 258 31.98 -39.79 -27.96
N GLY A 259 31.43 -40.19 -26.81
CA GLY A 259 31.47 -39.41 -25.57
C GLY A 259 30.54 -38.18 -25.58
N ARG A 260 29.70 -37.99 -26.61
CA ARG A 260 28.73 -36.88 -26.72
C ARG A 260 27.43 -37.23 -26.00
N THR A 261 27.55 -37.62 -24.74
CA THR A 261 26.44 -38.14 -23.90
C THR A 261 25.25 -37.18 -23.80
N ARG A 262 25.48 -35.86 -23.78
CA ARG A 262 24.40 -34.85 -23.77
C ARG A 262 23.57 -34.80 -25.06
N ASP A 263 24.21 -34.98 -26.21
CA ASP A 263 23.51 -34.97 -27.50
C ASP A 263 22.74 -36.28 -27.68
N ALA A 264 23.32 -37.41 -27.27
CA ALA A 264 22.62 -38.69 -27.18
C ALA A 264 21.39 -38.59 -26.25
N ALA A 265 21.52 -37.99 -25.07
CA ALA A 265 20.42 -37.82 -24.13
C ALA A 265 19.26 -36.99 -24.72
N ARG A 266 19.54 -35.92 -25.47
CA ARG A 266 18.50 -35.13 -26.17
C ARG A 266 17.77 -35.92 -27.25
N MET A 267 18.46 -36.87 -27.90
CA MET A 267 17.81 -37.78 -28.85
C MET A 267 16.83 -38.71 -28.13
N HIS A 268 17.23 -39.27 -26.98
CA HIS A 268 16.33 -40.08 -26.15
C HIS A 268 15.15 -39.26 -25.59
N GLU A 269 15.37 -38.03 -25.13
CA GLU A 269 14.31 -37.10 -24.65
C GLU A 269 13.26 -36.83 -25.73
N ARG A 270 13.68 -36.57 -26.98
CA ARG A 270 12.76 -36.35 -28.12
C ARG A 270 11.90 -37.56 -28.46
N ASN A 271 12.43 -38.77 -28.22
CA ASN A 271 11.75 -40.03 -28.50
C ASN A 271 11.06 -40.63 -27.26
N ASN A 272 10.92 -39.85 -26.17
CA ASN A 272 10.30 -40.25 -24.91
C ASN A 272 10.98 -41.45 -24.19
N SER A 273 12.24 -41.77 -24.50
CA SER A 273 13.01 -42.74 -23.70
C SER A 273 13.66 -42.04 -22.51
N PHE A 274 12.83 -41.70 -21.52
CA PHE A 274 13.25 -40.87 -20.38
C PHE A 274 14.27 -41.55 -19.46
N ALA A 275 14.25 -42.89 -19.34
CA ALA A 275 15.20 -43.63 -18.51
C ALA A 275 16.63 -43.53 -19.07
N ASP A 276 16.80 -43.78 -20.38
CA ASP A 276 18.09 -43.65 -21.05
C ASP A 276 18.57 -42.20 -21.07
N ALA A 277 17.66 -41.25 -21.34
CA ALA A 277 17.97 -39.82 -21.31
C ALA A 277 18.49 -39.39 -19.94
N THR A 278 17.86 -39.88 -18.86
CA THR A 278 18.29 -39.61 -17.48
C THR A 278 19.71 -40.12 -17.23
N ARG A 279 19.99 -41.39 -17.56
CA ARG A 279 21.32 -42.00 -17.42
C ARG A 279 22.39 -41.22 -18.19
N LEU A 280 22.09 -40.84 -19.44
CA LEU A 280 23.04 -40.15 -20.31
C LEU A 280 23.30 -38.70 -19.89
N PHE A 281 22.27 -37.96 -19.45
CA PHE A 281 22.46 -36.61 -18.90
C PHE A 281 23.26 -36.64 -17.59
N GLU A 282 23.04 -37.65 -16.75
CA GLU A 282 23.82 -37.86 -15.52
C GLU A 282 25.30 -38.16 -15.84
N ALA A 283 25.57 -39.08 -16.77
CA ALA A 283 26.93 -39.35 -17.24
C ALA A 283 27.61 -38.12 -17.87
N GLY A 284 26.84 -37.24 -18.50
CA GLY A 284 27.31 -35.95 -19.04
C GLY A 284 27.39 -34.79 -18.03
N GLY A 285 27.11 -35.05 -16.74
CA GLY A 285 27.13 -34.06 -15.66
C GLY A 285 26.04 -32.98 -15.72
N ASP A 286 25.04 -33.10 -16.60
CA ASP A 286 23.89 -32.18 -16.65
C ASP A 286 22.74 -32.69 -15.77
N VAL A 287 22.97 -32.60 -14.47
CA VAL A 287 22.06 -33.11 -13.42
C VAL A 287 20.65 -32.49 -13.51
N LYS A 288 20.52 -31.23 -13.98
CA LYS A 288 19.21 -30.57 -14.13
C LYS A 288 18.37 -31.20 -15.22
N SER A 289 18.99 -31.49 -16.35
CA SER A 289 18.33 -32.15 -17.48
C SER A 289 18.05 -33.61 -17.13
N ALA A 290 18.96 -34.29 -16.42
CA ALA A 290 18.70 -35.63 -15.88
C ALA A 290 17.48 -35.65 -14.96
N LEU A 291 17.40 -34.74 -13.98
CA LEU A 291 16.26 -34.65 -13.05
C LEU A 291 14.94 -34.38 -13.79
N ARG A 292 14.94 -33.48 -14.79
CA ARG A 292 13.74 -33.21 -15.58
C ARG A 292 13.24 -34.45 -16.34
N ASN A 293 14.16 -35.22 -16.91
CA ASN A 293 13.82 -36.46 -17.62
C ASN A 293 13.35 -37.56 -16.67
N ALA A 294 13.98 -37.72 -15.49
CA ALA A 294 13.54 -38.66 -14.47
C ALA A 294 12.08 -38.40 -14.05
N LEU A 295 11.74 -37.12 -13.83
CA LEU A 295 10.37 -36.71 -13.49
C LEU A 295 9.38 -36.91 -14.63
N ALA A 296 9.79 -36.64 -15.88
CA ALA A 296 8.96 -36.92 -17.06
C ALA A 296 8.69 -38.43 -17.24
N GLY A 297 9.69 -39.27 -16.92
CA GLY A 297 9.58 -40.72 -16.89
C GLY A 297 8.89 -41.30 -15.65
N LYS A 298 8.50 -40.47 -14.67
CA LYS A 298 7.93 -40.87 -13.37
C LYS A 298 8.84 -41.80 -12.55
N ASP A 299 10.16 -41.72 -12.74
CA ASP A 299 11.15 -42.45 -11.94
C ASP A 299 11.49 -41.64 -10.69
N ASN A 300 10.70 -41.86 -9.63
CA ASN A 300 10.81 -41.12 -8.37
C ASN A 300 12.11 -41.43 -7.61
N ASP A 301 12.66 -42.63 -7.76
CA ASP A 301 13.89 -43.05 -7.07
C ASP A 301 15.10 -42.36 -7.69
N ALA A 302 15.18 -42.34 -9.03
CA ALA A 302 16.20 -41.55 -9.73
C ALA A 302 16.06 -40.05 -9.44
N ALA A 303 14.83 -39.52 -9.39
CA ALA A 303 14.58 -38.13 -9.07
C ALA A 303 15.08 -37.77 -7.66
N ARG A 304 14.77 -38.57 -6.62
CA ARG A 304 15.23 -38.34 -5.24
C ARG A 304 16.75 -38.38 -5.11
N ARG A 305 17.41 -39.33 -5.80
CA ARG A 305 18.88 -39.40 -5.85
C ARG A 305 19.49 -38.16 -6.52
N LEU A 306 18.95 -37.76 -7.67
CA LEU A 306 19.44 -36.57 -8.39
C LEU A 306 19.16 -35.28 -7.62
N MET A 307 18.06 -35.20 -6.87
CA MET A 307 17.73 -34.05 -6.02
C MET A 307 18.82 -33.77 -4.97
N ALA A 308 19.47 -34.79 -4.42
CA ALA A 308 20.58 -34.61 -3.47
C ALA A 308 21.83 -33.95 -4.11
N THR A 309 21.95 -34.01 -5.43
CA THR A 309 23.11 -33.47 -6.17
C THR A 309 22.86 -32.09 -6.80
N VAL A 310 21.60 -31.68 -6.94
CA VAL A 310 21.25 -30.35 -7.48
C VAL A 310 21.26 -29.31 -6.35
N PRO A 311 21.82 -28.10 -6.55
CA PRO A 311 21.77 -27.03 -5.55
C PRO A 311 20.33 -26.70 -5.10
N ALA A 312 20.14 -26.53 -3.80
CA ALA A 312 18.83 -26.37 -3.16
C ALA A 312 18.03 -25.14 -3.66
N ASP A 313 18.70 -24.12 -4.20
CA ASP A 313 18.08 -22.91 -4.75
C ASP A 313 17.41 -23.15 -6.11
N GLN A 314 17.88 -24.16 -6.85
CA GLN A 314 17.45 -24.41 -8.22
C GLN A 314 16.37 -25.51 -8.28
N LEU A 315 16.29 -26.35 -7.24
CA LEU A 315 15.31 -27.41 -7.11
C LEU A 315 13.86 -26.94 -7.25
N PRO A 316 13.40 -25.87 -6.57
CA PRO A 316 12.00 -25.45 -6.64
C PRO A 316 11.54 -25.13 -8.06
N GLN A 317 12.39 -24.42 -8.82
CA GLN A 317 12.07 -24.03 -10.18
C GLN A 317 12.04 -25.22 -11.15
N VAL A 318 12.90 -26.22 -10.94
CA VAL A 318 12.92 -27.44 -11.78
C VAL A 318 11.70 -28.31 -11.48
N LEU A 319 11.38 -28.51 -10.20
CA LEU A 319 10.24 -29.32 -9.76
C LEU A 319 8.90 -28.69 -10.13
N GLU A 320 8.77 -27.36 -9.99
CA GLU A 320 7.54 -26.67 -10.39
C GLU A 320 7.30 -26.76 -11.90
N LYS A 321 8.34 -26.63 -12.72
CA LYS A 321 8.24 -26.79 -14.19
C LYS A 321 7.89 -28.22 -14.60
N ALA A 322 8.38 -29.20 -13.85
CA ALA A 322 8.07 -30.62 -14.07
C ALA A 322 6.69 -31.03 -13.52
N GLY A 323 6.02 -30.17 -12.73
CA GLY A 323 4.76 -30.50 -12.08
C GLY A 323 4.89 -31.50 -10.93
N ALA A 324 6.10 -31.73 -10.43
CA ALA A 324 6.40 -32.67 -9.35
C ALA A 324 6.17 -32.02 -7.97
N TYR A 325 4.91 -31.67 -7.68
CA TYR A 325 4.55 -30.90 -6.49
C TYR A 325 4.74 -31.68 -5.18
N GLU A 326 4.66 -33.02 -5.19
CA GLU A 326 4.86 -33.86 -3.99
C GLU A 326 6.29 -33.75 -3.45
N LEU A 327 7.29 -33.98 -4.32
CA LEU A 327 8.70 -33.83 -3.98
C LEU A 327 9.04 -32.37 -3.60
N LEU A 328 8.38 -31.40 -4.25
CA LEU A 328 8.52 -29.99 -3.90
C LEU A 328 7.99 -29.68 -2.49
N MET A 329 6.86 -30.28 -2.10
CA MET A 329 6.32 -30.17 -0.74
C MET A 329 7.26 -30.83 0.28
N GLU A 330 7.82 -32.01 0.00
CA GLU A 330 8.80 -32.67 0.87
C GLU A 330 10.00 -31.74 1.17
N ILE A 331 10.55 -31.05 0.14
CA ILE A 331 11.63 -30.08 0.34
C ILE A 331 11.19 -28.91 1.23
N TYR A 332 10.03 -28.31 0.96
CA TYR A 332 9.58 -27.17 1.76
C TYR A 332 9.25 -27.56 3.20
N ILE A 333 8.71 -28.76 3.44
CA ILE A 333 8.51 -29.30 4.78
C ILE A 333 9.85 -29.48 5.48
N GLY A 334 10.86 -30.04 4.80
CA GLY A 334 12.21 -30.19 5.35
C GLY A 334 12.89 -28.86 5.70
N LYS A 335 12.58 -27.78 4.97
CA LYS A 335 13.05 -26.41 5.26
C LYS A 335 12.23 -25.70 6.35
N GLY A 336 11.04 -26.19 6.70
CA GLY A 336 10.09 -25.49 7.56
C GLY A 336 9.34 -24.34 6.87
N ASP A 337 9.40 -24.25 5.53
CA ASP A 337 8.78 -23.19 4.73
C ASP A 337 7.28 -23.49 4.49
N PHE A 338 6.50 -23.54 5.58
CA PHE A 338 5.07 -23.90 5.52
C PHE A 338 4.21 -22.94 4.70
N GLU A 339 4.65 -21.69 4.48
CA GLU A 339 3.95 -20.74 3.61
C GLU A 339 3.92 -21.22 2.15
N ASN A 340 5.04 -21.74 1.64
CA ASN A 340 5.09 -22.26 0.27
C ASN A 340 4.32 -23.58 0.14
N VAL A 341 4.35 -24.43 1.18
CA VAL A 341 3.53 -25.65 1.26
C VAL A 341 2.04 -25.29 1.17
N ALA A 342 1.58 -24.29 1.94
CA ALA A 342 0.20 -23.84 1.91
C ALA A 342 -0.22 -23.33 0.52
N ARG A 343 0.63 -22.57 -0.18
CA ARG A 343 0.37 -22.10 -1.56
C ARG A 343 0.24 -23.26 -2.56
N LEU A 344 1.03 -24.33 -2.38
CA LEU A 344 0.90 -25.54 -3.21
C LEU A 344 -0.45 -26.23 -2.96
N TYR A 345 -0.89 -26.33 -1.70
CA TYR A 345 -2.21 -26.84 -1.36
C TYR A 345 -3.36 -25.97 -1.89
N GLU A 346 -3.24 -24.64 -1.84
CA GLU A 346 -4.23 -23.73 -2.45
C GLU A 346 -4.33 -23.92 -3.96
N ARG A 347 -3.19 -24.08 -4.66
CA ARG A 347 -3.16 -24.37 -6.10
C ARG A 347 -3.83 -25.71 -6.43
N ALA A 348 -3.71 -26.69 -5.53
CA ALA A 348 -4.40 -27.98 -5.61
C ALA A 348 -5.87 -27.93 -5.13
N ARG A 349 -6.35 -26.77 -4.66
CA ARG A 349 -7.68 -26.55 -4.06
C ARG A 349 -7.96 -27.37 -2.79
N GLN A 350 -6.90 -27.80 -2.10
CA GLN A 350 -6.97 -28.47 -0.79
C GLN A 350 -6.85 -27.42 0.32
N PHE A 351 -7.92 -26.62 0.48
CA PHE A 351 -7.90 -25.46 1.38
C PHE A 351 -7.83 -25.84 2.88
N ASP A 352 -8.25 -27.04 3.25
CA ASP A 352 -8.14 -27.61 4.60
C ASP A 352 -6.67 -27.84 5.00
N GLN A 353 -5.89 -28.47 4.12
CA GLN A 353 -4.47 -28.72 4.33
C GLN A 353 -3.67 -27.42 4.22
N ALA A 354 -4.06 -26.53 3.31
CA ALA A 354 -3.48 -25.18 3.21
C ALA A 354 -3.67 -24.39 4.51
N ALA A 355 -4.85 -24.46 5.13
CA ALA A 355 -5.13 -23.76 6.38
C ALA A 355 -4.24 -24.25 7.53
N LEU A 356 -4.06 -25.57 7.67
CA LEU A 356 -3.15 -26.17 8.66
C LEU A 356 -1.69 -25.74 8.42
N ALA A 357 -1.25 -25.68 7.17
CA ALA A 357 0.08 -25.21 6.82
C ALA A 357 0.27 -23.72 7.14
N TYR A 358 -0.71 -22.86 6.83
CA TYR A 358 -0.68 -21.44 7.20
C TYR A 358 -0.71 -21.21 8.71
N GLU A 359 -1.42 -22.05 9.48
CA GLU A 359 -1.41 -22.02 10.94
C GLU A 359 -0.01 -22.33 11.49
N ARG A 360 0.65 -23.38 10.97
CA ARG A 360 2.05 -23.69 11.31
C ARG A 360 3.04 -22.60 10.93
N ALA A 361 2.76 -21.86 9.84
CA ALA A 361 3.56 -20.72 9.41
C ALA A 361 3.32 -19.45 10.26
N GLY A 362 2.36 -19.45 11.21
CA GLY A 362 1.95 -18.27 11.97
C GLY A 362 1.18 -17.23 11.14
N LYS A 363 0.75 -17.56 9.92
CA LYS A 363 0.01 -16.66 9.01
C LYS A 363 -1.50 -16.78 9.25
N LEU A 364 -1.93 -16.40 10.45
CA LEU A 364 -3.30 -16.63 10.95
C LEU A 364 -4.40 -16.05 10.04
N ALA A 365 -4.19 -14.87 9.45
CA ALA A 365 -5.14 -14.25 8.52
C ALA A 365 -5.39 -15.09 7.26
N LEU A 366 -4.34 -15.73 6.71
CA LEU A 366 -4.45 -16.60 5.53
C LEU A 366 -5.07 -17.95 5.91
N ALA A 367 -4.68 -18.51 7.05
CA ALA A 367 -5.28 -19.73 7.59
C ALA A 367 -6.80 -19.57 7.79
N ARG A 368 -7.24 -18.46 8.39
CA ARG A 368 -8.67 -18.15 8.56
C ARG A 368 -9.42 -18.10 7.22
N LYS A 369 -8.88 -17.40 6.23
CA LYS A 369 -9.48 -17.33 4.88
C LYS A 369 -9.58 -18.71 4.21
N ALA A 370 -8.56 -19.56 4.40
CA ALA A 370 -8.56 -20.92 3.87
C ALA A 370 -9.64 -21.79 4.54
N TYR A 371 -9.81 -21.72 5.87
CA TYR A 371 -10.91 -22.38 6.58
C TYR A 371 -12.31 -21.84 6.19
N GLU A 372 -12.43 -20.53 5.96
CA GLU A 372 -13.68 -19.94 5.47
C GLU A 372 -14.02 -20.45 4.05
N ARG A 373 -13.02 -20.68 3.19
CA ARG A 373 -13.20 -21.28 1.85
C ARG A 373 -13.67 -22.74 1.93
N THR A 374 -13.21 -23.53 2.91
CA THR A 374 -13.71 -24.90 3.15
C THR A 374 -15.04 -24.96 3.89
N ARG A 375 -15.54 -23.82 4.38
CA ARG A 375 -16.73 -23.71 5.27
C ARG A 375 -16.54 -24.40 6.64
N ASP A 376 -15.30 -24.61 7.07
CA ASP A 376 -15.01 -25.02 8.44
C ASP A 376 -14.97 -23.78 9.36
N PHE A 377 -16.16 -23.29 9.70
CA PHE A 377 -16.30 -22.10 10.54
C PHE A 377 -15.79 -22.32 11.97
N ALA A 378 -15.78 -23.57 12.46
CA ALA A 378 -15.27 -23.89 13.79
C ALA A 378 -13.74 -23.66 13.84
N ALA A 379 -13.00 -24.20 12.87
CA ALA A 379 -11.57 -23.96 12.76
C ALA A 379 -11.26 -22.49 12.43
N ALA A 380 -12.05 -21.84 11.57
CA ALA A 380 -11.90 -20.41 11.27
C ALA A 380 -12.06 -19.52 12.52
N ASN A 381 -13.03 -19.81 13.38
CA ASN A 381 -13.25 -19.08 14.63
C ASN A 381 -12.09 -19.31 15.62
N ARG A 382 -11.58 -20.54 15.74
CA ARG A 382 -10.40 -20.85 16.55
C ARG A 382 -9.18 -20.05 16.10
N VAL A 383 -8.90 -20.01 14.79
CA VAL A 383 -7.77 -19.25 14.23
C VAL A 383 -7.99 -17.75 14.41
N ARG A 384 -9.23 -17.25 14.28
CA ARG A 384 -9.56 -15.86 14.58
C ARG A 384 -9.24 -15.50 16.03
N ASP A 385 -9.52 -16.39 16.98
CA ASP A 385 -9.22 -16.14 18.39
C ASP A 385 -7.71 -16.12 18.66
N LEU A 386 -6.94 -16.94 17.95
CA LEU A 386 -5.47 -16.85 17.97
C LEU A 386 -4.98 -15.53 17.35
N GLU A 387 -5.59 -15.08 16.26
CA GLU A 387 -5.26 -13.82 15.59
C GLU A 387 -5.55 -12.62 16.50
N VAL A 388 -6.70 -12.62 17.16
CA VAL A 388 -7.10 -11.63 18.17
C VAL A 388 -6.10 -11.61 19.32
N LYS A 389 -5.73 -12.76 19.88
CA LYS A 389 -4.72 -12.86 20.96
C LYS A 389 -3.37 -12.28 20.52
N ALA A 390 -2.87 -12.67 19.36
CA ALA A 390 -1.59 -12.19 18.83
C ALA A 390 -1.60 -10.66 18.59
N LEU A 391 -2.73 -10.09 18.15
CA LEU A 391 -2.89 -8.63 17.99
C LEU A 391 -2.93 -7.91 19.34
N VAL A 392 -3.61 -8.48 20.33
CA VAL A 392 -3.64 -7.92 21.70
C VAL A 392 -2.24 -7.93 22.32
N GLU A 393 -1.49 -9.03 22.18
CA GLU A 393 -0.09 -9.14 22.64
C GLU A 393 0.83 -8.13 21.94
N ARG A 394 0.59 -7.84 20.66
CA ARG A 394 1.31 -6.81 19.92
C ARG A 394 0.91 -5.38 20.32
N GLY A 395 -0.17 -5.21 21.08
CA GLY A 395 -0.73 -3.91 21.45
C GLY A 395 -1.72 -3.32 20.43
N ASP A 396 -2.02 -4.02 19.33
CA ASP A 396 -3.01 -3.61 18.35
C ASP A 396 -4.42 -4.08 18.73
N ARG A 397 -4.94 -3.50 19.82
CA ARG A 397 -6.28 -3.80 20.34
C ARG A 397 -7.40 -3.36 19.38
N LEU A 398 -7.13 -2.40 18.51
CA LEU A 398 -8.09 -1.89 17.52
C LEU A 398 -8.28 -2.88 16.37
N GLY A 399 -7.17 -3.44 15.86
CA GLY A 399 -7.21 -4.54 14.89
C GLY A 399 -7.98 -5.74 15.45
N ALA A 400 -7.68 -6.12 16.70
CA ALA A 400 -8.37 -7.22 17.39
C ALA A 400 -9.89 -6.98 17.51
N ALA A 401 -10.31 -5.80 17.98
CA ALA A 401 -11.73 -5.46 18.09
C ALA A 401 -12.44 -5.45 16.73
N THR A 402 -11.78 -4.93 15.69
CA THR A 402 -12.33 -4.91 14.32
C THR A 402 -12.57 -6.33 13.79
N LEU A 403 -11.65 -7.26 14.06
CA LEU A 403 -11.83 -8.67 13.68
C LEU A 403 -13.01 -9.33 14.42
N LEU A 404 -13.22 -9.01 15.70
CA LEU A 404 -14.34 -9.52 16.49
C LEU A 404 -15.69 -8.97 16.00
N VAL A 405 -15.77 -7.67 15.69
CA VAL A 405 -17.00 -7.05 15.14
C VAL A 405 -17.37 -7.64 13.77
N ASN A 406 -16.38 -7.85 12.89
CA ASN A 406 -16.62 -8.50 11.60
C ASN A 406 -17.13 -9.95 11.74
N ALA A 407 -16.85 -10.60 12.87
CA ALA A 407 -17.36 -11.92 13.21
C ALA A 407 -18.73 -11.90 13.93
N GLY A 408 -19.31 -10.72 14.16
CA GLY A 408 -20.54 -10.55 14.94
C GLY A 408 -20.34 -10.68 16.46
N ARG A 409 -19.09 -10.73 16.95
CA ARG A 409 -18.73 -10.86 18.39
C ARG A 409 -18.54 -9.48 19.02
N GLY A 410 -19.56 -8.63 18.94
CA GLY A 410 -19.50 -7.24 19.44
C GLY A 410 -19.17 -7.13 20.93
N LYS A 411 -19.71 -8.02 21.77
CA LYS A 411 -19.49 -8.02 23.22
C LYS A 411 -18.02 -8.20 23.61
N GLU A 412 -17.33 -9.15 22.98
CA GLU A 412 -15.91 -9.38 23.22
C GLU A 412 -15.05 -8.25 22.68
N ALA A 413 -15.47 -7.61 21.58
CA ALA A 413 -14.79 -6.41 21.07
C ALA A 413 -14.81 -5.28 22.11
N VAL A 414 -15.91 -5.11 22.84
CA VAL A 414 -16.02 -4.15 23.95
C VAL A 414 -15.07 -4.50 25.09
N GLU A 415 -14.94 -5.78 25.46
CA GLU A 415 -14.00 -6.23 26.50
C GLU A 415 -12.54 -5.91 26.12
N VAL A 416 -12.14 -6.22 24.88
CA VAL A 416 -10.81 -5.90 24.37
C VAL A 416 -10.55 -4.39 24.40
N LEU A 417 -11.54 -3.58 24.00
CA LEU A 417 -11.44 -2.12 24.01
C LEU A 417 -11.52 -1.51 25.41
N GLY A 418 -12.13 -2.18 26.39
CA GLY A 418 -12.28 -1.68 27.77
C GLY A 418 -10.94 -1.47 28.50
N THR A 419 -9.87 -2.07 27.99
CA THR A 419 -8.50 -1.88 28.49
C THR A 419 -7.83 -0.59 27.98
N LEU A 420 -8.45 0.10 27.00
CA LEU A 420 -7.99 1.40 26.50
C LEU A 420 -8.56 2.54 27.35
N PRO A 421 -7.97 3.76 27.29
CA PRO A 421 -8.56 4.92 27.92
C PRO A 421 -10.02 5.11 27.48
N PRO A 422 -10.98 5.27 28.41
CA PRO A 422 -12.39 5.23 28.09
C PRO A 422 -12.85 6.20 26.99
N PRO A 423 -12.35 7.46 26.87
CA PRO A 423 -12.75 8.33 25.77
C PRO A 423 -12.34 7.80 24.39
N LYS A 424 -11.16 7.16 24.31
CA LYS A 424 -10.69 6.54 23.06
C LYS A 424 -11.57 5.34 22.72
N ALA A 425 -11.85 4.47 23.71
CA ALA A 425 -12.72 3.31 23.53
C ALA A 425 -14.11 3.70 23.00
N PHE A 426 -14.72 4.77 23.55
CA PHE A 426 -16.01 5.29 23.09
C PHE A 426 -16.01 5.67 21.59
N HIS A 427 -15.02 6.44 21.14
CA HIS A 427 -14.92 6.81 19.73
C HIS A 427 -14.70 5.62 18.80
N PHE A 428 -13.92 4.62 19.25
CA PHE A 428 -13.73 3.40 18.48
C PHE A 428 -15.00 2.55 18.38
N LEU A 429 -15.77 2.42 19.46
CA LEU A 429 -17.07 1.73 19.43
C LEU A 429 -18.04 2.40 18.45
N ASN A 430 -18.09 3.73 18.45
CA ASN A 430 -18.89 4.49 17.46
C ASN A 430 -18.40 4.26 16.02
N ARG A 431 -17.08 4.23 15.78
CA ARG A 431 -16.50 3.93 14.46
C ARG A 431 -16.83 2.51 13.99
N LEU A 432 -16.91 1.56 14.92
CA LEU A 432 -17.30 0.17 14.67
C LEU A 432 -18.82 -0.02 14.58
N LYS A 433 -19.62 1.05 14.70
CA LYS A 433 -21.09 1.03 14.68
C LYS A 433 -21.73 0.26 15.84
N LEU A 434 -21.02 0.15 16.96
CA LEU A 434 -21.50 -0.41 18.23
C LEU A 434 -22.05 0.71 19.13
N ALA A 435 -23.11 1.38 18.68
CA ALA A 435 -23.61 2.60 19.31
C ALA A 435 -24.24 2.32 20.70
N ASP A 436 -24.88 1.17 20.88
CA ASP A 436 -25.54 0.82 22.14
C ASP A 436 -24.50 0.46 23.21
N GLU A 437 -23.44 -0.26 22.83
CA GLU A 437 -22.32 -0.56 23.73
C GLU A 437 -21.48 0.68 24.04
N ALA A 438 -21.33 1.60 23.07
CA ALA A 438 -20.69 2.90 23.30
C ALA A 438 -21.47 3.72 24.34
N LYS A 439 -22.80 3.79 24.22
CA LYS A 439 -23.66 4.47 25.19
C LYS A 439 -23.60 3.81 26.57
N ALA A 440 -23.63 2.49 26.65
CA ALA A 440 -23.52 1.77 27.91
C ALA A 440 -22.16 2.03 28.61
N LEU A 441 -21.06 2.08 27.85
CA LEU A 441 -19.74 2.44 28.38
C LEU A 441 -19.73 3.89 28.90
N ALA A 442 -20.27 4.83 28.12
CA ALA A 442 -20.35 6.23 28.53
C ALA A 442 -21.22 6.43 29.78
N GLN A 443 -22.36 5.74 29.89
CA GLN A 443 -23.22 5.77 31.09
C GLN A 443 -22.51 5.18 32.32
N LYS A 444 -21.76 4.08 32.16
CA LYS A 444 -20.98 3.49 33.26
C LYS A 444 -19.89 4.45 33.76
N GLU A 445 -19.18 5.10 32.85
CA GLU A 445 -18.13 6.06 33.20
C GLU A 445 -18.70 7.38 33.74
N LEU A 446 -19.89 7.78 33.30
CA LEU A 446 -20.65 8.90 33.88
C LEU A 446 -21.00 8.60 35.35
N ALA A 447 -21.59 7.44 35.62
CA ALA A 447 -21.92 7.01 36.99
C ALA A 447 -20.68 6.91 37.89
N ARG A 448 -19.54 6.47 37.32
CA ARG A 448 -18.26 6.47 38.02
C ARG A 448 -17.76 7.87 38.34
N ALA A 449 -17.85 8.81 37.39
CA ALA A 449 -17.45 10.19 37.60
C ALA A 449 -18.33 10.90 38.64
N GLU A 450 -19.62 10.56 38.69
CA GLU A 450 -20.55 11.00 39.73
C GLU A 450 -20.18 10.44 41.10
N ALA A 451 -19.91 9.13 41.21
CA ALA A 451 -19.49 8.51 42.46
C ALA A 451 -18.15 9.04 42.99
N GLU A 452 -17.20 9.36 42.09
CA GLU A 452 -15.90 9.95 42.44
C GLU A 452 -15.96 11.48 42.65
N ASN A 453 -17.13 12.12 42.52
CA ASN A 453 -17.31 13.58 42.60
C ASN A 453 -16.35 14.36 41.68
N LYS A 454 -16.15 13.89 40.46
CA LYS A 454 -15.30 14.54 39.44
C LYS A 454 -16.16 15.28 38.42
N PRO A 455 -16.57 16.53 38.69
CA PRO A 455 -17.52 17.23 37.83
C PRO A 455 -16.94 17.46 36.42
N ALA A 456 -15.64 17.72 36.28
CA ALA A 456 -15.02 17.86 34.95
C ALA A 456 -15.10 16.58 34.10
N GLY A 457 -15.02 15.40 34.75
CA GLY A 457 -15.21 14.12 34.08
C GLY A 457 -16.67 13.92 33.66
N ARG A 458 -17.61 14.24 34.56
CA ARG A 458 -19.06 14.17 34.31
C ARG A 458 -19.47 15.04 33.11
N ALA A 459 -19.04 16.30 33.06
CA ALA A 459 -19.33 17.21 31.94
C ALA A 459 -18.86 16.64 30.59
N ARG A 460 -17.63 16.08 30.56
CA ARG A 460 -17.06 15.49 29.35
C ARG A 460 -17.86 14.28 28.85
N TRP A 461 -18.37 13.45 29.76
CA TRP A 461 -19.19 12.29 29.37
C TRP A 461 -20.59 12.68 28.89
N LEU A 462 -21.20 13.69 29.52
CA LEU A 462 -22.47 14.27 29.06
C LEU A 462 -22.32 14.85 27.64
N GLU A 463 -21.21 15.53 27.37
CA GLU A 463 -20.86 16.03 26.03
C GLU A 463 -20.74 14.88 25.01
N LEU A 464 -20.04 13.79 25.36
CA LEU A 464 -19.90 12.62 24.48
C LEU A 464 -21.22 11.89 24.23
N LEU A 465 -22.14 11.89 25.19
CA LEU A 465 -23.49 11.33 25.05
C LEU A 465 -24.42 12.21 24.20
N GLY A 466 -24.01 13.44 23.88
CA GLY A 466 -24.83 14.43 23.16
C GLY A 466 -25.78 15.22 24.06
N GLU A 467 -25.64 15.10 25.39
CA GLU A 467 -26.38 15.92 26.36
C GLU A 467 -25.67 17.27 26.56
N SER A 468 -25.50 18.02 25.47
CA SER A 468 -24.68 19.23 25.47
C SER A 468 -25.21 20.30 26.44
N ALA A 469 -26.53 20.34 26.71
CA ALA A 469 -27.14 21.34 27.59
C ALA A 469 -26.79 21.12 29.07
N THR A 470 -26.83 19.87 29.53
CA THR A 470 -26.43 19.50 30.90
C THR A 470 -24.92 19.60 31.05
N ALA A 471 -24.16 19.20 30.01
CA ALA A 471 -22.72 19.36 29.97
C ALA A 471 -22.28 20.84 30.08
N ALA A 472 -22.94 21.75 29.34
CA ALA A 472 -22.64 23.18 29.37
C ALA A 472 -22.87 23.80 30.74
N ALA A 473 -24.00 23.49 31.39
CA ALA A 473 -24.30 23.94 32.75
C ALA A 473 -23.25 23.44 33.75
N LEU A 474 -22.83 22.18 33.64
CA LEU A 474 -21.83 21.62 34.54
C LEU A 474 -20.44 22.23 34.33
N TYR A 475 -20.06 22.55 33.07
CA TYR A 475 -18.82 23.27 32.81
C TYR A 475 -18.84 24.70 33.37
N GLU A 476 -19.99 25.38 33.36
CA GLU A 476 -20.20 26.69 33.98
C GLU A 476 -19.99 26.61 35.51
N GLU A 477 -20.58 25.60 36.18
CA GLU A 477 -20.40 25.35 37.62
C GLU A 477 -18.93 25.09 38.01
N ILE A 478 -18.16 24.41 37.16
CA ILE A 478 -16.72 24.14 37.40
C ILE A 478 -15.86 25.39 37.11
N GLY A 479 -16.43 26.46 36.55
CA GLY A 479 -15.71 27.65 36.13
C GLY A 479 -15.00 27.52 34.78
N ARG A 480 -15.23 26.43 34.02
CA ARG A 480 -14.73 26.26 32.64
C ARG A 480 -15.67 26.92 31.62
N LYS A 481 -15.88 28.22 31.80
CA LYS A 481 -16.85 29.03 31.04
C LYS A 481 -16.58 29.06 29.54
N GLU A 482 -15.31 28.94 29.12
CA GLU A 482 -14.94 28.90 27.70
C GLU A 482 -15.57 27.70 26.98
N LYS A 483 -15.54 26.52 27.61
CA LYS A 483 -16.15 25.31 27.05
C LYS A 483 -17.67 25.37 27.11
N ALA A 484 -18.22 25.85 28.23
CA ALA A 484 -19.67 26.03 28.39
C ALA A 484 -20.25 26.96 27.31
N MET A 485 -19.55 28.08 27.02
CA MET A 485 -19.92 29.02 25.96
C MET A 485 -20.01 28.33 24.59
N VAL A 486 -18.99 27.55 24.19
CA VAL A 486 -18.99 26.84 22.90
C VAL A 486 -20.13 25.83 22.82
N LEU A 487 -20.41 25.10 23.89
CA LEU A 487 -21.54 24.15 23.92
C LEU A 487 -22.90 24.86 23.86
N TYR A 488 -23.09 25.97 24.58
CA TYR A 488 -24.33 26.76 24.49
C TYR A 488 -24.54 27.34 23.10
N GLU A 489 -23.47 27.76 22.42
CA GLU A 489 -23.51 28.18 21.02
C GLU A 489 -23.95 27.03 20.10
N GLN A 490 -23.37 25.83 20.25
CA GLN A 490 -23.72 24.65 19.45
C GLN A 490 -25.19 24.21 19.61
N ILE A 491 -25.75 24.34 20.81
CA ILE A 491 -27.16 24.01 21.09
C ILE A 491 -28.10 25.12 20.59
N GLY A 492 -27.57 26.31 20.27
CA GLY A 492 -28.36 27.48 19.87
C GLY A 492 -28.88 28.31 21.05
N HIS A 493 -28.39 28.09 22.27
CA HIS A 493 -28.74 28.92 23.43
C HIS A 493 -27.90 30.22 23.44
N LEU A 494 -28.05 31.02 22.38
CA LEU A 494 -27.31 32.25 22.13
C LEU A 494 -27.29 33.26 23.29
N PRO A 495 -28.38 33.49 24.07
CA PRO A 495 -28.33 34.44 25.19
C PRO A 495 -27.29 34.11 26.25
N LYS A 496 -27.20 32.82 26.63
CA LYS A 496 -26.24 32.35 27.65
C LYS A 496 -24.82 32.34 27.11
N ALA A 497 -24.64 31.92 25.85
CA ALA A 497 -23.34 31.97 25.20
C ALA A 497 -22.80 33.41 25.14
N ALA A 498 -23.64 34.39 24.79
CA ALA A 498 -23.28 35.81 24.74
C ALA A 498 -22.92 36.35 26.14
N ALA A 499 -23.71 36.01 27.16
CA ALA A 499 -23.44 36.41 28.55
C ALA A 499 -22.11 35.84 29.08
N LEU A 500 -21.82 34.56 28.81
CA LEU A 500 -20.54 33.94 29.19
C LEU A 500 -19.36 34.55 28.43
N ALA A 501 -19.55 34.93 27.16
CA ALA A 501 -18.51 35.63 26.38
C ALA A 501 -18.21 37.02 26.95
N GLU A 502 -19.24 37.76 27.38
CA GLU A 502 -19.12 39.04 28.07
C GLU A 502 -18.37 38.88 29.40
N GLU A 503 -18.70 37.84 30.18
CA GLU A 503 -18.04 37.55 31.45
C GLU A 503 -16.56 37.15 31.30
N LEU A 504 -16.22 36.43 30.24
CA LEU A 504 -14.84 36.08 29.88
C LEU A 504 -14.07 37.23 29.22
N GLN A 505 -14.70 38.40 29.04
CA GLN A 505 -14.12 39.56 28.36
C GLN A 505 -13.70 39.27 26.91
N LEU A 506 -14.35 38.31 26.25
CA LEU A 506 -14.15 37.98 24.83
C LEU A 506 -14.99 38.92 23.96
N ARG A 507 -14.59 40.19 23.89
CA ARG A 507 -15.32 41.29 23.23
C ARG A 507 -15.86 40.90 21.86
N ASP A 508 -15.00 40.42 20.98
CA ASP A 508 -15.38 40.16 19.58
C ASP A 508 -16.46 39.08 19.49
N LYS A 509 -16.26 37.99 20.24
CA LYS A 509 -17.22 36.88 20.27
C LYS A 509 -18.55 37.27 20.93
N ALA A 510 -18.52 38.08 21.99
CA ALA A 510 -19.72 38.61 22.62
C ALA A 510 -20.52 39.50 21.65
N THR A 511 -19.84 40.41 20.91
CA THR A 511 -20.51 41.25 19.91
C THR A 511 -21.14 40.43 18.78
N GLU A 512 -20.46 39.39 18.30
CA GLU A 512 -21.00 38.49 17.27
C GLU A 512 -22.26 37.76 17.77
N LEU A 513 -22.20 37.20 18.98
CA LEU A 513 -23.33 36.47 19.56
C LEU A 513 -24.54 37.36 19.87
N PHE A 514 -24.33 38.57 20.39
CA PHE A 514 -25.42 39.54 20.60
C PHE A 514 -26.01 40.06 19.28
N THR A 515 -25.17 40.23 18.25
CA THR A 515 -25.64 40.60 16.91
C THR A 515 -26.49 39.49 16.31
N LYS A 516 -26.07 38.22 16.42
CA LYS A 516 -26.87 37.03 16.04
C LYS A 516 -28.21 36.97 16.78
N LEU A 517 -28.26 37.48 18.02
CA LEU A 517 -29.49 37.56 18.82
C LEU A 517 -30.40 38.75 18.47
N GLY A 518 -29.87 39.78 17.80
CA GLY A 518 -30.55 41.06 17.58
C GLY A 518 -30.63 41.96 18.83
N ASP A 519 -29.85 41.69 19.87
CA ASP A 519 -29.80 42.54 21.07
C ASP A 519 -28.76 43.66 20.91
N ASN A 520 -29.21 44.79 20.36
CA ASN A 520 -28.36 45.98 20.18
C ASN A 520 -27.80 46.53 21.49
N ALA A 521 -28.52 46.38 22.62
CA ALA A 521 -28.02 46.82 23.92
C ALA A 521 -26.87 45.92 24.39
N GLY A 522 -26.98 44.61 24.16
CA GLY A 522 -25.89 43.65 24.37
C GLY A 522 -24.66 43.94 23.52
N VAL A 523 -24.84 44.29 22.23
CA VAL A 523 -23.72 44.67 21.36
C VAL A 523 -22.97 45.89 21.91
N GLN A 524 -23.68 46.92 22.38
CA GLN A 524 -23.04 48.11 22.96
C GLN A 524 -22.29 47.79 24.25
N ARG A 525 -22.84 46.93 25.13
CA ARG A 525 -22.13 46.47 26.34
C ARG A 525 -20.87 45.69 26.00
N ALA A 526 -20.97 44.75 25.06
CA ALA A 526 -19.82 43.98 24.59
C ALA A 526 -18.74 44.88 23.95
N GLN A 527 -19.11 45.92 23.21
CA GLN A 527 -18.16 46.90 22.65
C GLN A 527 -17.47 47.77 23.71
N ALA A 528 -18.07 47.93 24.89
CA ALA A 528 -17.46 48.66 26.00
C ALA A 528 -16.42 47.81 26.78
N LEU A 529 -16.37 46.49 26.54
CA LEU A 529 -15.34 45.63 27.11
C LEU A 529 -13.95 46.02 26.59
N PRO A 530 -12.88 45.83 27.40
CA PRO A 530 -11.51 46.01 26.94
C PRO A 530 -11.27 45.16 25.69
N ALA A 531 -10.52 45.69 24.73
CA ALA A 531 -10.19 44.95 23.52
C ALA A 531 -9.47 43.65 23.93
N THR A 532 -10.00 42.51 23.47
CA THR A 532 -9.35 41.21 23.67
C THR A 532 -7.92 41.34 23.15
N PRO A 533 -6.89 41.12 23.97
CA PRO A 533 -5.52 41.15 23.47
C PRO A 533 -5.45 40.17 22.30
N PRO A 534 -4.92 40.58 21.14
CA PRO A 534 -4.88 39.72 19.97
C PRO A 534 -4.24 38.39 20.38
N PRO A 535 -4.80 37.23 19.97
CA PRO A 535 -4.25 35.94 20.35
C PRO A 535 -2.77 35.96 20.01
N LYS A 536 -1.91 35.79 21.03
CA LYS A 536 -0.47 35.66 20.82
C LYS A 536 -0.28 34.66 19.70
N ARG A 537 0.47 35.05 18.67
CA ARG A 537 0.61 34.25 17.46
C ARG A 537 0.97 32.81 17.87
N PRO A 538 0.37 31.79 17.25
CA PRO A 538 0.53 30.39 17.68
C PRO A 538 1.98 29.91 17.73
N ALA A 539 2.91 30.62 17.07
CA ALA A 539 4.36 30.39 17.18
C ALA A 539 4.90 30.51 18.63
N ASP A 540 4.35 31.44 19.43
CA ASP A 540 4.80 31.64 20.82
C ASP A 540 4.05 30.72 21.82
N ALA A 541 2.83 30.29 21.47
CA ALA A 541 2.02 29.40 22.31
C ALA A 541 2.44 27.93 22.20
N ALA A 542 2.98 27.51 21.04
CA ALA A 542 3.55 26.17 20.88
C ALA A 542 4.79 25.96 21.76
N ALA A 543 5.66 26.97 21.90
CA ALA A 543 6.83 26.91 22.77
C ALA A 543 6.45 26.83 24.26
N ALA A 544 5.40 27.55 24.70
CA ALA A 544 4.95 27.52 26.10
C ALA A 544 4.14 26.26 26.47
N ALA A 545 3.51 25.59 25.50
CA ALA A 545 2.80 24.34 25.72
C ALA A 545 3.74 23.13 25.81
N GLU A 546 4.88 23.14 25.09
CA GLU A 546 5.94 22.12 25.25
C GLU A 546 6.62 22.22 26.63
N GLU A 547 6.90 23.43 27.15
CA GLU A 547 7.49 23.60 28.49
C GLU A 547 6.55 23.19 29.65
N ALA A 548 5.22 23.26 29.43
CA ALA A 548 4.22 22.91 30.46
C ALA A 548 3.90 21.40 30.52
N GLU A 549 4.12 20.63 29.45
CA GLU A 549 3.98 19.16 29.49
C GLU A 549 5.26 18.46 29.99
N GLU A 550 6.44 19.07 29.84
CA GLU A 550 7.71 18.49 30.31
C GLU A 550 7.93 18.66 31.83
N THR A 551 7.31 19.67 32.46
CA THR A 551 7.45 19.93 33.91
C THR A 551 6.38 19.23 34.78
N GLY A 552 5.37 18.60 34.17
CA GLY A 552 4.24 17.98 34.89
C GLY A 552 4.41 16.49 35.26
N ALA A 553 5.46 15.81 34.80
CA ALA A 553 5.60 14.36 34.94
C ALA A 553 6.66 13.87 35.96
N GLU A 554 7.53 14.74 36.49
CA GLU A 554 8.60 14.32 37.42
C GLU A 554 8.30 14.53 38.92
N GLY A 555 7.17 15.14 39.29
CA GLY A 555 6.88 15.52 40.68
C GLY A 555 6.19 14.49 41.60
N ALA A 556 5.98 13.24 41.18
CA ALA A 556 5.18 12.25 41.93
C ALA A 556 5.89 10.92 42.24
N LYS A 557 7.20 10.95 42.48
CA LYS A 557 7.94 9.83 43.11
C LYS A 557 8.73 10.35 44.30
N GLY A 558 8.13 10.34 45.49
CA GLY A 558 8.90 10.53 46.71
C GLY A 558 8.10 11.04 47.90
N SER A 559 7.13 10.26 48.39
CA SER A 559 6.70 10.35 49.79
C SER A 559 5.63 9.29 50.07
N GLU A 560 6.03 8.05 50.35
CA GLU A 560 5.48 7.17 51.40
C GLU A 560 6.60 6.15 51.65
N GLY A 561 7.16 5.98 52.84
CA GLY A 561 6.47 5.97 54.12
C GLY A 561 6.69 4.59 54.70
N SER A 562 7.81 4.44 55.40
CA SER A 562 8.16 3.32 56.26
C SER A 562 6.95 2.89 57.11
N SER A 563 6.35 1.75 56.82
CA SER A 563 5.53 1.02 57.80
C SER A 563 6.10 -0.38 58.02
N SER A 564 6.55 -0.53 59.26
CA SER A 564 6.99 -1.74 59.93
C SER A 564 5.97 -2.87 59.78
N ALA A 565 6.41 -4.00 59.21
CA ALA A 565 5.71 -5.28 59.32
C ALA A 565 6.07 -5.96 60.66
N PRO A 566 5.11 -6.40 61.48
CA PRO A 566 5.38 -7.38 62.52
C PRO A 566 5.33 -8.80 61.93
N ALA A 567 6.35 -9.58 62.26
CA ALA A 567 6.42 -11.01 61.99
C ALA A 567 5.48 -11.80 62.91
N ALA A 568 4.68 -12.68 62.30
CA ALA A 568 4.10 -13.89 62.90
C ALA A 568 4.35 -14.97 61.83
N ASN A 569 5.18 -16.00 62.00
CA ASN A 569 5.40 -16.95 63.10
C ASN A 569 4.13 -17.70 63.51
N GLU A 570 3.68 -18.60 62.64
CA GLU A 570 2.94 -19.80 63.04
C GLU A 570 3.65 -21.03 62.49
N GLN A 571 4.34 -21.71 63.41
CA GLN A 571 4.48 -23.16 63.43
C GLN A 571 3.08 -23.76 63.69
N GLU A 572 2.76 -24.88 63.04
CA GLU A 572 2.25 -26.13 63.64
C GLU A 572 1.85 -27.08 62.49
N SER A 573 2.59 -28.18 62.27
CA SER A 573 2.28 -29.55 62.73
C SER A 573 0.85 -30.03 62.48
N GLN A 574 0.67 -30.90 61.47
CA GLN A 574 0.52 -32.36 61.63
C GLN A 574 0.44 -33.04 60.25
#